data_AF-A0A530QXA5-F1
#
_entry.id   AF-A0A530QXA5-F1
#
_cell.length_a   1.000
_cell.length_b   1.000
_cell.length_c   1.000
_cell.angle_alpha   90.00
_cell.angle_beta   90.00
_cell.angle_gamma   90.00
#
_symmetry.space_group_name_H-M   'P 1'
#
loop_
_entity.id
_entity.type
_entity.pdbx_description
1 polymer ?
#
loop_
_entity_poly.entity_id
_entity_poly.type
_entity_poly.pdbx_seq_one_letter_code
_entity_poly.pdbx_strand_id
1 'polypeptide(L)'
;MPRHSALFVLTAALAASVSLPAHADMMFNRVASFAVAGNLPADVEQTTPTSSEIITATEDGMTLVYSDSPLGAVGFIDITDPK
;
A
#
# COMPACT_ATOMS: atom_id res chain seq x y z
N MET A 1 -34.17 26.03 36.96
CA MET A 1 -33.75 26.20 35.55
C MET A 1 -32.52 25.32 35.21
N PRO A 2 -32.61 23.97 35.13
CA PRO A 2 -31.47 23.13 34.75
C PRO A 2 -31.53 22.54 33.32
N ARG A 3 -32.69 22.59 32.63
CA ARG A 3 -32.88 21.91 31.33
C ARG A 3 -32.03 22.47 30.20
N HIS A 4 -31.72 23.76 30.21
CA HIS A 4 -30.88 24.37 29.18
C HIS A 4 -29.41 24.01 29.35
N SER A 5 -28.91 23.94 30.60
CA SER A 5 -27.54 23.52 30.89
C SER A 5 -27.26 22.08 30.46
N ALA A 6 -28.20 21.17 30.71
CA ALA A 6 -28.09 19.79 30.27
C ALA A 6 -28.07 19.66 28.74
N LEU A 7 -28.92 20.43 28.04
CA LEU A 7 -28.92 20.47 26.57
C LEU A 7 -27.59 21.01 26.03
N PHE A 8 -27.07 22.10 26.60
CA PHE A 8 -25.80 22.70 26.17
C PHE A 8 -24.62 21.74 26.34
N VAL A 9 -24.56 21.02 27.46
CA VAL A 9 -23.51 20.01 27.70
C VAL A 9 -23.62 18.87 26.69
N LEU A 10 -24.83 18.39 26.41
CA LEU A 10 -25.03 17.31 25.44
C LEU A 10 -24.66 17.76 24.01
N THR A 11 -25.03 18.98 23.61
CA THR A 11 -24.67 19.52 22.29
C THR A 11 -23.16 19.72 22.16
N ALA A 12 -22.50 20.22 23.21
CA ALA A 12 -21.04 20.37 23.22
C ALA A 12 -20.31 19.02 23.14
N ALA A 13 -20.78 18.01 23.87
CA ALA A 13 -20.23 16.66 23.82
C ALA A 13 -20.38 16.02 22.42
N LEU A 14 -21.54 16.20 21.78
CA LEU A 14 -21.79 15.68 20.45
C LEU A 14 -20.93 16.39 19.39
N ALA A 15 -20.80 17.72 19.46
CA ALA A 15 -19.93 18.48 18.57
C ALA A 15 -18.44 18.09 18.71
N ALA A 16 -17.98 17.84 19.94
CA ALA A 16 -16.61 17.37 20.19
C ALA A 16 -16.38 15.93 19.70
N SER A 17 -17.42 15.08 19.68
CA SER A 17 -17.28 13.68 19.24
C SER A 17 -17.04 13.53 17.73
N VAL A 18 -17.38 14.55 16.93
CA VAL A 18 -17.25 14.55 15.46
C VAL A 18 -16.20 15.54 14.95
N SER A 19 -15.48 16.22 15.84
CA SER A 19 -14.47 17.22 15.45
C SER A 19 -13.13 16.62 15.04
N LEU A 20 -12.94 15.31 15.25
CA LEU A 20 -11.75 14.61 14.78
C LEU A 20 -11.82 14.46 13.24
N PRO A 21 -10.74 14.79 12.51
CA PRO A 21 -10.70 14.56 11.08
C PRO A 21 -10.89 13.07 10.80
N ALA A 22 -11.74 12.74 9.83
CA ALA A 22 -11.82 11.39 9.32
C ALA A 22 -10.48 11.05 8.65
N HIS A 23 -9.67 10.21 9.29
CA HIS A 23 -8.51 9.58 8.65
C HIS A 23 -9.01 8.47 7.73
N ALA A 24 -9.55 8.87 6.58
CA ALA A 24 -9.72 7.94 5.48
C ALA A 24 -8.33 7.60 4.96
N ASP A 25 -7.94 6.33 5.07
CA ASP A 25 -6.76 5.82 4.37
C ASP A 25 -6.92 6.11 2.87
N MET A 26 -5.85 6.50 2.20
CA MET A 26 -5.94 6.64 0.75
C MET A 26 -6.27 5.26 0.17
N MET A 27 -7.27 5.19 -0.72
CA MET A 27 -7.66 3.94 -1.39
C MET A 27 -6.46 3.25 -2.08
N PHE A 28 -5.41 4.02 -2.39
CA PHE A 28 -4.12 3.53 -2.83
C PHE A 28 -2.99 4.17 -2.01
N ASN A 29 -2.28 3.35 -1.23
CA ASN A 29 -1.07 3.72 -0.51
C ASN A 29 0.15 3.17 -1.26
N ARG A 30 0.94 4.04 -1.90
CA ARG A 30 2.25 3.65 -2.45
C ARG A 30 3.24 3.53 -1.31
N VAL A 31 3.69 2.31 -1.01
CA VAL A 31 4.61 2.03 0.11
C VAL A 31 6.08 1.95 -0.29
N ALA A 32 6.37 1.53 -1.54
CA ALA A 32 7.73 1.33 -2.04
C ALA A 32 7.78 1.42 -3.58
N SER A 33 8.98 1.38 -4.14
CA SER A 33 9.22 1.21 -5.57
C SER A 33 10.57 0.53 -5.77
N PHE A 34 10.64 -0.44 -6.68
CA PHE A 34 11.87 -1.16 -6.98
C PHE A 34 12.16 -1.09 -8.49
N ALA A 35 13.44 -1.20 -8.86
CA ALA A 35 13.84 -1.34 -10.25
C ALA A 35 13.77 -2.81 -10.66
N VAL A 36 13.10 -3.12 -11.77
CA VAL A 36 12.95 -4.51 -12.27
C VAL A 36 14.31 -5.18 -12.51
N ALA A 37 15.28 -4.43 -13.03
CA ALA A 37 16.66 -4.89 -13.20
C ALA A 37 17.37 -5.27 -11.90
N GLY A 38 16.85 -4.84 -10.73
CA GLY A 38 17.32 -5.28 -9.42
C GLY A 38 16.86 -6.69 -9.04
N ASN A 39 15.94 -7.28 -9.80
CA ASN A 39 15.43 -8.64 -9.60
C ASN A 39 15.98 -9.64 -10.64
N LEU A 40 16.97 -9.22 -11.44
CA LEU A 40 17.67 -10.14 -12.33
C LEU A 40 18.42 -11.19 -11.50
N PRO A 41 18.48 -12.46 -11.95
CA PRO A 41 19.34 -13.46 -11.34
C PRO A 41 20.80 -12.98 -11.28
N ALA A 42 21.53 -13.36 -10.23
CA ALA A 42 22.89 -12.86 -9.98
C ALA A 42 23.91 -13.20 -11.08
N ASP A 43 23.61 -14.21 -11.90
CA ASP A 43 24.40 -14.66 -13.05
C ASP A 43 23.96 -14.03 -14.38
N VAL A 44 22.97 -13.13 -14.37
CA VAL A 44 22.49 -12.39 -15.55
C VAL A 44 23.05 -10.97 -15.55
N GLU A 45 23.54 -10.53 -16.72
CA GLU A 45 24.08 -9.18 -16.89
C GLU A 45 23.03 -8.10 -16.60
N GLN A 46 23.39 -7.06 -15.84
CA GLN A 46 22.47 -5.99 -15.43
C GLN A 46 21.91 -5.16 -16.61
N THR A 47 22.54 -5.25 -17.79
CA THR A 47 22.08 -4.60 -19.03
C THR A 47 21.11 -5.46 -19.83
N THR A 48 20.80 -6.67 -19.36
CA THR A 48 19.85 -7.57 -20.01
C THR A 48 18.47 -6.92 -20.04
N PRO A 49 17.79 -6.90 -21.21
CA PRO A 49 16.42 -6.40 -21.29
C PRO A 49 15.50 -7.16 -20.32
N THR A 50 14.75 -6.41 -19.53
CA THR A 50 13.79 -6.94 -18.53
C THR A 50 12.63 -5.96 -18.41
N SER A 51 11.42 -6.47 -18.18
CA SER A 51 10.25 -5.63 -17.94
C SER A 51 9.21 -6.39 -17.13
N SER A 52 8.79 -5.84 -15.99
CA SER A 52 7.63 -6.35 -15.26
C SER A 52 6.34 -5.98 -15.97
N GLU A 53 5.45 -6.94 -16.20
CA GLU A 53 4.18 -6.73 -16.89
C GLU A 53 2.97 -7.11 -16.03
N ILE A 54 2.34 -8.27 -16.28
CA ILE A 54 1.13 -8.72 -15.57
C ILE A 54 1.56 -9.13 -14.17
N ILE A 55 0.91 -8.56 -13.14
CA ILE A 55 1.27 -8.73 -11.74
C ILE A 55 0.09 -9.24 -10.92
N THR A 56 0.37 -10.10 -9.94
CA THR A 56 -0.56 -10.51 -8.89
C THR A 56 0.19 -10.56 -7.55
N ALA A 57 -0.54 -10.76 -6.46
CA ALA A 57 0.03 -10.99 -5.14
C ALA A 57 -0.31 -12.41 -4.65
N THR A 58 0.51 -12.93 -3.75
CA THR A 58 0.18 -14.13 -2.95
C THR A 58 -1.04 -13.89 -2.06
N GLU A 59 -1.63 -14.96 -1.56
CA GLU A 59 -2.85 -14.89 -0.71
C GLU A 59 -2.64 -14.07 0.57
N ASP A 60 -1.45 -14.13 1.16
CA ASP A 60 -1.06 -13.32 2.32
C ASP A 60 -0.71 -11.86 1.97
N GLY A 61 -0.65 -11.52 0.68
CA GLY A 61 -0.32 -10.19 0.19
C GLY A 61 1.15 -9.79 0.37
N MET A 62 2.04 -10.68 0.81
CA MET A 62 3.43 -10.35 1.15
C MET A 62 4.42 -10.61 0.04
N THR A 63 4.03 -11.26 -1.06
CA THR A 63 4.87 -11.46 -2.24
C THR A 63 4.14 -11.01 -3.50
N LEU A 64 4.81 -10.18 -4.30
CA LEU A 64 4.37 -9.85 -5.66
C LEU A 64 4.95 -10.85 -6.66
N VAL A 65 4.13 -11.29 -7.59
CA VAL A 65 4.51 -12.21 -8.69
C VAL A 65 4.18 -11.54 -10.01
N TYR A 66 5.16 -11.43 -10.92
CA TYR A 66 4.96 -10.77 -12.21
C TYR A 66 5.56 -11.52 -13.39
N SER A 67 5.01 -11.33 -14.59
CA SER A 67 5.59 -11.83 -15.84
C SER A 67 6.66 -10.89 -16.41
N ASP A 68 7.73 -11.45 -16.97
CA ASP A 68 8.81 -10.72 -17.65
C ASP A 68 9.00 -11.24 -19.07
N SER A 69 8.35 -10.61 -20.06
CA SER A 69 8.41 -11.07 -21.45
C SER A 69 9.77 -10.87 -22.12
N PRO A 70 10.53 -9.77 -21.89
CA PRO A 70 11.90 -9.66 -22.41
C PRO A 70 12.85 -10.74 -21.87
N LEU A 71 12.74 -11.08 -20.59
CA LEU A 71 13.57 -12.13 -19.97
C LEU A 71 13.03 -13.55 -20.21
N GLY A 72 11.74 -13.68 -20.51
CA GLY A 72 11.05 -14.97 -20.64
C GLY A 72 10.86 -15.67 -19.29
N ALA A 73 10.66 -14.91 -18.21
CA ALA A 73 10.67 -15.40 -16.83
C ALA A 73 9.48 -14.92 -15.99
N VAL A 74 9.42 -15.39 -14.75
CA VAL A 74 8.50 -14.92 -13.70
C VAL A 74 9.33 -14.38 -12.54
N GLY A 75 9.06 -13.15 -12.13
CA GLY A 75 9.72 -12.52 -10.99
C GLY A 75 8.90 -12.61 -9.71
N PHE A 76 9.60 -12.73 -8.58
CA PHE A 76 9.03 -12.76 -7.23
C PHE A 76 9.68 -11.65 -6.41
N ILE A 77 8.87 -10.85 -5.71
CA ILE A 77 9.34 -9.76 -4.85
C ILE A 77 8.68 -9.90 -3.48
N ASP A 78 9.49 -10.13 -2.45
CA ASP A 78 9.04 -10.06 -1.05
C ASP A 78 8.82 -8.59 -0.66
N ILE A 79 7.62 -8.27 -0.19
CA ILE A 79 7.19 -6.95 0.27
C ILE A 79 6.80 -6.94 1.75
N THR A 80 7.29 -7.91 2.55
CA THR A 80 7.07 -7.95 4.01
C THR A 80 7.67 -6.73 4.72
N ASP A 81 8.76 -6.16 4.19
CA ASP A 81 9.41 -4.92 4.65
C ASP A 81 9.70 -4.01 3.44
N PRO A 82 8.69 -3.28 2.93
CA PRO A 82 8.82 -2.48 1.71
C PRO A 82 9.73 -1.26 1.94
N LYS A 83 10.69 -1.04 1.03
CA LYS A 83 11.68 0.06 1.08
C LYS A 83 11.71 0.88 -0.19
#